data_AF-A0A498N611-F1
#
_entry.id   AF-A0A498N611-F1
#
_cell.length_a   1.000
_cell.length_b   1.000
_cell.length_c   1.000
_cell.angle_alpha   90.00
_cell.angle_beta   90.00
_cell.angle_gamma   90.00
#
_symmetry.space_group_name_H-M   'P 1'
#
loop_
_entity.id
_entity.type
_entity.pdbx_description
1 polymer ?
#
loop_
_entity_poly.entity_id
_entity_poly.type
_entity_poly.pdbx_seq_one_letter_code
_entity_poly.pdbx_strand_id
1 'polypeptide(L)'
;MSFATAATLDCQRLQAKFAKEVLKFATGCMNVRTNGTIHFGVMDSRGDTGYVHGEIIGIPVKEKDVYCDALDYIERSFSSSDSELVRLCIGDPQFVQVVCSNSNEELYIVEVDIKPTFSIVKNKVFSVRLPNFNENANKVQFEKKTAYRRVGSNTEPVVDLSEFHQHISFRDAQREEAEKKYHFTAPELCQNLGKKLIMLITGGKKIMDKEKWHILVTNRFQKKDLLSIDFLLNMNIFCVFDFDPDSNVSGLCHEYNKHHAVNRHFMQNYKIPSGMSIREFESRLRLFDQISWIFCNGRNDFKGNEPPCDEKTWVKTKRTLLKDCVIDLQRYFTQRNLSSDFPPYLTC
;
A
#
# COMPACT_ATOMS: atom_id res chain seq x y z
N MET A 1 26.67 17.70 -1.81
CA MET A 1 26.40 17.06 -3.11
C MET A 1 25.08 16.30 -3.02
N SER A 2 24.13 16.57 -3.93
CA SER A 2 22.85 15.85 -4.01
C SER A 2 23.06 14.43 -4.55
N PHE A 3 22.10 13.54 -4.32
CA PHE A 3 22.21 12.16 -4.82
C PHE A 3 22.17 12.09 -6.35
N ALA A 4 21.36 12.94 -7.00
CA ALA A 4 21.28 13.02 -8.45
C ALA A 4 22.63 13.37 -9.10
N THR A 5 23.44 14.24 -8.46
CA THR A 5 24.81 14.51 -8.91
C THR A 5 25.74 13.33 -8.64
N ALA A 6 25.59 12.62 -7.53
CA ALA A 6 26.44 11.45 -7.23
C ALA A 6 26.16 10.26 -8.16
N ALA A 7 24.91 10.09 -8.61
CA ALA A 7 24.49 9.04 -9.54
C ALA A 7 25.15 9.15 -10.93
N THR A 8 25.72 10.32 -11.27
CA THR A 8 26.44 10.54 -12.54
C THR A 8 27.97 10.46 -12.39
N LEU A 9 28.49 10.26 -11.18
CA LEU A 9 29.93 10.15 -10.88
C LEU A 9 30.44 8.71 -11.02
N ASP A 10 31.71 8.51 -10.66
CA ASP A 10 32.34 7.19 -10.59
C ASP A 10 31.69 6.28 -9.54
N CYS A 11 31.83 4.97 -9.74
CA CYS A 11 31.22 3.92 -8.93
C CYS A 11 31.54 4.07 -7.42
N GLN A 12 32.78 4.42 -7.08
CA GLN A 12 33.20 4.49 -5.67
C GLN A 12 32.53 5.65 -4.92
N ARG A 13 32.39 6.81 -5.57
CA ARG A 13 31.65 7.95 -5.00
C ARG A 13 30.16 7.66 -4.85
N LEU A 14 29.55 7.01 -5.85
CA LEU A 14 28.14 6.61 -5.81
C LEU A 14 27.88 5.64 -4.65
N GLN A 15 28.69 4.58 -4.53
CA GLN A 15 28.57 3.60 -3.45
C GLN A 15 28.71 4.25 -2.08
N ALA A 16 29.76 5.07 -1.87
CA ALA A 16 29.98 5.73 -0.59
C ALA A 16 28.82 6.68 -0.23
N LYS A 17 28.29 7.43 -1.20
CA LYS A 17 27.17 8.35 -0.99
C LYS A 17 25.87 7.60 -0.71
N PHE A 18 25.56 6.56 -1.47
CA PHE A 18 24.38 5.73 -1.25
C PHE A 18 24.41 5.06 0.11
N ALA A 19 25.51 4.38 0.44
CA ALA A 19 25.72 3.75 1.73
C ALA A 19 25.58 4.77 2.88
N LYS A 20 26.18 5.96 2.76
CA LYS A 20 26.06 7.01 3.79
C LYS A 20 24.62 7.36 4.11
N GLU A 21 23.80 7.61 3.09
CA GLU A 21 22.41 8.01 3.29
C GLU A 21 21.55 6.84 3.82
N VAL A 22 21.70 5.64 3.24
CA VAL A 22 20.99 4.43 3.68
C VAL A 22 21.35 4.09 5.12
N LEU A 23 22.63 4.00 5.47
CA LEU A 23 23.06 3.58 6.80
C LEU A 23 22.71 4.61 7.88
N LYS A 24 22.76 5.90 7.57
CA LYS A 24 22.28 6.96 8.47
C LYS A 24 20.78 6.81 8.72
N PHE A 25 19.99 6.70 7.65
CA PHE A 25 18.54 6.52 7.74
C PHE A 25 18.15 5.24 8.48
N ALA A 26 18.80 4.13 8.15
CA ALA A 26 18.61 2.83 8.78
C ALA A 26 18.89 2.90 10.28
N THR A 27 20.02 3.48 10.68
CA THR A 27 20.37 3.65 12.10
C THR A 27 19.31 4.45 12.86
N GLY A 28 18.83 5.54 12.26
CA GLY A 28 17.72 6.30 12.81
C GLY A 28 16.44 5.47 12.97
N CYS A 29 16.09 4.65 11.98
CA CYS A 29 14.88 3.81 12.04
C CYS A 29 15.02 2.67 13.05
N MET A 30 16.14 1.94 13.05
CA MET A 30 16.41 0.85 14.01
C MET A 30 16.33 1.33 15.46
N ASN A 31 16.76 2.56 15.73
CA ASN A 31 16.77 3.10 17.09
C ASN A 31 15.39 3.58 17.61
N VAL A 32 14.44 3.97 16.75
CA VAL A 32 13.16 4.55 17.22
C VAL A 32 11.89 4.21 16.43
N ARG A 33 11.98 3.63 15.22
CA ARG A 33 10.81 3.33 14.37
C ARG A 33 10.54 1.83 14.26
N THR A 34 9.34 1.48 13.81
CA THR A 34 8.90 0.11 13.46
C THR A 34 9.17 -0.23 12.00
N ASN A 35 9.26 0.78 11.13
CA ASN A 35 9.64 0.67 9.72
C ASN A 35 10.13 2.02 9.17
N GLY A 36 10.65 2.00 7.96
CA GLY A 36 10.85 3.20 7.14
C GLY A 36 11.34 2.86 5.75
N THR A 37 11.03 3.69 4.77
CA THR A 37 11.53 3.54 3.40
C THR A 37 12.23 4.83 3.00
N ILE A 38 13.45 4.72 2.49
CA ILE A 38 14.18 5.83 1.89
C ILE A 38 14.06 5.72 0.37
N HIS A 39 13.70 6.85 -0.27
CA HIS A 39 13.55 6.94 -1.72
C HIS A 39 14.62 7.87 -2.28
N PHE A 40 15.33 7.41 -3.31
CA PHE A 40 16.25 8.22 -4.10
C PHE A 40 15.61 8.52 -5.46
N GLY A 41 15.76 9.76 -5.96
CA GLY A 41 15.03 10.23 -7.14
C GLY A 41 13.67 10.87 -6.82
N VAL A 42 13.44 11.22 -5.56
CA VAL A 42 12.30 12.03 -5.11
C VAL A 42 12.84 13.31 -4.47
N MET A 43 12.33 14.46 -4.89
CA MET A 43 12.67 15.77 -4.35
C MET A 43 11.60 16.27 -3.39
N ASP A 44 12.01 17.12 -2.46
CA ASP A 44 11.14 17.77 -1.48
C ASP A 44 11.25 19.29 -1.68
N SER A 45 10.22 20.05 -1.31
CA SER A 45 10.15 21.51 -1.45
C SER A 45 11.05 22.27 -0.46
N ARG A 46 12.18 21.68 -0.06
CA ARG A 46 13.11 22.27 0.90
C ARG A 46 14.14 23.13 0.16
N GLY A 47 14.15 24.42 0.48
CA GLY A 47 15.08 25.42 -0.06
C GLY A 47 14.63 26.02 -1.41
N ASP A 48 15.50 26.81 -2.02
CA ASP A 48 15.31 27.46 -3.35
C ASP A 48 15.50 26.48 -4.53
N THR A 49 15.04 25.23 -4.38
CA THR A 49 15.25 24.19 -5.41
C THR A 49 14.17 24.17 -6.49
N GLY A 50 13.05 24.88 -6.28
CA GLY A 50 11.94 24.97 -7.23
C GLY A 50 11.05 23.72 -7.32
N TYR A 51 11.34 22.67 -6.54
CA TYR A 51 10.57 21.42 -6.54
C TYR A 51 9.37 21.45 -5.58
N VAL A 52 8.35 20.63 -5.89
CA VAL A 52 7.20 20.39 -5.00
C VAL A 52 7.51 19.23 -4.05
N HIS A 53 6.90 19.23 -2.85
CA HIS A 53 7.04 18.14 -1.88
C HIS A 53 6.68 16.79 -2.51
N GLY A 54 7.63 15.86 -2.55
CA GLY A 54 7.43 14.51 -3.09
C GLY A 54 7.48 14.43 -4.61
N GLU A 55 8.06 15.41 -5.29
CA GLU A 55 8.19 15.42 -6.73
C GLU A 55 9.11 14.30 -7.23
N ILE A 56 8.59 13.44 -8.10
CA ILE A 56 9.33 12.33 -8.71
C ILE A 56 10.16 12.88 -9.86
N ILE A 57 11.48 12.86 -9.70
CA ILE A 57 12.42 13.23 -10.74
C ILE A 57 13.08 11.99 -11.39
N GLY A 58 13.25 10.92 -10.61
CA GLY A 58 14.06 9.77 -10.98
C GLY A 58 15.57 10.07 -11.02
N ILE A 59 16.36 9.02 -11.14
CA ILE A 59 17.81 9.08 -11.35
C ILE A 59 18.23 8.08 -12.43
N PRO A 60 19.31 8.35 -13.17
CA PRO A 60 19.88 7.36 -14.08
C PRO A 60 20.50 6.22 -13.27
N VAL A 61 20.22 4.98 -13.66
CA VAL A 61 20.79 3.76 -13.06
C VAL A 61 21.46 2.96 -14.17
N LYS A 62 22.79 3.00 -14.24
CA LYS A 62 23.57 2.25 -15.23
C LYS A 62 23.70 0.78 -14.86
N GLU A 63 24.08 0.53 -13.61
CA GLU A 63 24.35 -0.80 -13.07
C GLU A 63 23.68 -0.92 -11.70
N LYS A 64 22.73 -1.85 -11.57
CA LYS A 64 21.97 -2.06 -10.33
C LYS A 64 22.84 -2.64 -9.21
N ASP A 65 23.79 -3.51 -9.57
CA ASP A 65 24.67 -4.21 -8.63
C ASP A 65 25.50 -3.24 -7.78
N VAL A 66 25.85 -2.07 -8.32
CA VAL A 66 26.57 -1.01 -7.60
C VAL A 66 25.84 -0.60 -6.31
N TYR A 67 24.51 -0.57 -6.32
CA TYR A 67 23.70 -0.20 -5.14
C TYR A 67 23.62 -1.35 -4.13
N CYS A 68 23.61 -2.60 -4.60
CA CYS A 68 23.67 -3.78 -3.74
C CYS A 68 25.03 -3.87 -3.05
N ASP A 69 26.12 -3.74 -3.81
CA ASP A 69 27.52 -3.76 -3.32
C ASP A 69 27.79 -2.61 -2.35
N ALA A 70 27.11 -1.46 -2.52
CA ALA A 70 27.21 -0.36 -1.58
C ALA A 70 26.73 -0.75 -0.16
N LEU A 71 25.88 -1.76 -0.01
CA LEU A 71 25.46 -2.24 1.32
C LEU A 71 26.54 -3.05 2.03
N ASP A 72 27.61 -3.48 1.36
CA ASP A 72 28.77 -4.13 2.00
C ASP A 72 29.61 -3.16 2.85
N TYR A 73 29.24 -1.89 2.87
CA TYR A 73 29.72 -0.95 3.88
C TYR A 73 29.18 -1.27 5.28
N ILE A 74 28.10 -2.04 5.43
CA ILE A 74 27.52 -2.43 6.74
C ILE A 74 28.59 -3.03 7.66
N GLU A 75 29.37 -3.97 7.14
CA GLU A 75 30.38 -4.73 7.89
C GLU A 75 31.51 -3.84 8.39
N ARG A 76 31.79 -2.72 7.70
CA ARG A 76 32.82 -1.73 8.07
C ARG A 76 32.25 -0.61 8.94
N SER A 77 30.97 -0.29 8.76
CA SER A 77 30.27 0.81 9.41
C SER A 77 29.75 0.47 10.81
N PHE A 78 29.52 -0.81 11.10
CA PHE A 78 29.01 -1.26 12.41
C PHE A 78 30.04 -2.11 13.16
N SER A 79 29.73 -2.45 14.42
CA SER A 79 30.48 -3.47 15.15
C SER A 79 30.16 -4.86 14.58
N SER A 80 31.04 -5.83 14.75
CA SER A 80 30.79 -7.20 14.25
C SER A 80 29.53 -7.83 14.83
N SER A 81 29.18 -7.51 16.08
CA SER A 81 27.95 -8.00 16.72
C SER A 81 26.67 -7.30 16.23
N ASP A 82 26.80 -6.11 15.64
CA ASP A 82 25.65 -5.34 15.15
C ASP A 82 25.45 -5.52 13.64
N SER A 83 26.52 -5.73 12.86
CA SER A 83 26.45 -5.78 11.40
C SER A 83 25.47 -6.83 10.88
N GLU A 84 25.44 -8.02 11.48
CA GLU A 84 24.49 -9.09 11.10
C GLU A 84 23.04 -8.66 11.33
N LEU A 85 22.74 -8.05 12.48
CA LEU A 85 21.41 -7.56 12.81
C LEU A 85 20.99 -6.40 11.91
N VAL A 86 21.94 -5.52 11.57
CA VAL A 86 21.70 -4.41 10.65
C VAL A 86 21.39 -4.94 9.24
N ARG A 87 22.12 -5.97 8.77
CA ARG A 87 21.86 -6.61 7.47
C ARG A 87 20.45 -7.20 7.41
N LEU A 88 19.97 -7.81 8.49
CA LEU A 88 18.59 -8.32 8.57
C LEU A 88 17.53 -7.19 8.55
N CYS A 89 17.90 -5.98 8.99
CA CYS A 89 16.99 -4.84 9.01
C CYS A 89 16.90 -4.10 7.67
N ILE A 90 17.94 -4.15 6.82
CA ILE A 90 18.01 -3.38 5.57
C ILE A 90 17.63 -4.30 4.41
N GLY A 91 16.55 -3.98 3.71
CA GLY A 91 16.14 -4.71 2.51
C GLY A 91 16.99 -4.37 1.28
N ASP A 92 16.93 -5.24 0.28
CA ASP A 92 17.63 -5.02 -0.98
C ASP A 92 17.09 -3.78 -1.72
N PRO A 93 17.95 -2.98 -2.38
CA PRO A 93 17.51 -1.85 -3.18
C PRO A 93 16.53 -2.29 -4.27
N GLN A 94 15.36 -1.66 -4.30
CA GLN A 94 14.34 -1.85 -5.34
C GLN A 94 14.41 -0.70 -6.35
N PHE A 95 14.16 -1.02 -7.62
CA PHE A 95 14.29 -0.07 -8.73
C PHE A 95 12.95 0.09 -9.42
N VAL A 96 12.28 1.22 -9.17
CA VAL A 96 10.96 1.53 -9.74
C VAL A 96 11.17 2.45 -10.94
N GLN A 97 10.85 1.98 -12.14
CA GLN A 97 11.02 2.78 -13.36
C GLN A 97 10.06 3.98 -13.37
N VAL A 98 10.60 5.17 -13.65
CA VAL A 98 9.82 6.39 -13.83
C VAL A 98 9.31 6.44 -15.26
N VAL A 99 7.98 6.49 -15.42
CA VAL A 99 7.35 6.60 -16.75
C VAL A 99 7.04 8.07 -17.03
N CYS A 100 7.78 8.67 -17.97
CA CYS A 100 7.53 10.02 -18.44
C CYS A 100 7.19 10.01 -19.94
N SER A 101 6.05 10.60 -20.32
CA SER A 101 5.57 10.63 -21.71
C SER A 101 6.46 11.43 -22.66
N ASN A 102 7.38 12.24 -22.13
CA ASN A 102 8.14 13.25 -22.88
C ASN A 102 9.65 12.99 -22.92
N SER A 103 10.13 11.88 -22.34
CA SER A 103 11.56 11.54 -22.31
C SER A 103 11.78 10.08 -22.66
N ASN A 104 12.82 9.80 -23.45
CA ASN A 104 13.28 8.44 -23.74
C ASN A 104 14.35 7.97 -22.74
N GLU A 105 14.69 8.76 -21.73
CA GLU A 105 15.65 8.36 -20.70
C GLU A 105 15.02 7.41 -19.69
N GLU A 106 15.65 6.25 -19.48
CA GLU A 106 15.27 5.32 -18.42
C GLU A 106 15.75 5.83 -17.06
N LEU A 107 14.85 6.46 -16.33
CA LEU A 107 15.06 6.92 -14.97
C LEU A 107 14.37 6.00 -13.97
N TYR A 108 14.94 5.90 -12.77
CA TYR A 108 14.44 5.04 -11.71
C TYR A 108 14.31 5.81 -10.39
N ILE A 109 13.36 5.41 -9.56
CA ILE A 109 13.40 5.64 -8.12
C ILE A 109 14.10 4.43 -7.52
N VAL A 110 15.07 4.66 -6.65
CA VAL A 110 15.69 3.59 -5.86
C VAL A 110 15.11 3.62 -4.46
N GLU A 111 14.51 2.52 -4.03
CA GLU A 111 13.85 2.39 -2.74
C GLU A 111 14.60 1.40 -1.87
N VAL A 112 14.80 1.75 -0.60
CA VAL A 112 15.38 0.83 0.39
C VAL A 112 14.48 0.81 1.61
N ASP A 113 13.94 -0.37 1.90
CA ASP A 113 13.11 -0.62 3.07
C ASP A 113 13.98 -0.94 4.29
N ILE A 114 13.62 -0.36 5.43
CA ILE A 114 14.19 -0.66 6.73
C ILE A 114 13.10 -1.30 7.60
N LYS A 115 13.32 -2.56 7.99
CA LYS A 115 12.38 -3.41 8.75
C LYS A 115 13.00 -3.84 10.09
N PRO A 116 13.09 -2.91 11.07
CA PRO A 116 13.68 -3.17 12.37
C PRO A 116 12.68 -3.91 13.28
N THR A 117 12.45 -5.20 13.03
CA THR A 117 11.50 -5.97 13.85
C THR A 117 11.95 -6.04 15.31
N PHE A 118 11.02 -6.03 16.25
CA PHE A 118 11.27 -6.09 17.69
C PHE A 118 12.25 -7.20 18.04
N SER A 119 12.06 -8.40 17.48
CA SER A 119 12.92 -9.56 17.73
C SER A 119 14.40 -9.34 17.38
N ILE A 120 14.70 -8.49 16.40
CA ILE A 120 16.07 -8.20 15.93
C ILE A 120 16.71 -7.09 16.78
N VAL A 121 15.95 -6.03 17.09
CA VAL A 121 16.50 -4.78 17.65
C VAL A 121 16.27 -4.59 19.15
N LYS A 122 15.57 -5.52 19.81
CA LYS A 122 15.27 -5.47 21.25
C LYS A 122 16.55 -5.27 22.07
N ASN A 123 16.45 -4.41 23.09
CA ASN A 123 17.50 -4.07 24.03
C ASN A 123 18.77 -3.49 23.40
N LYS A 124 18.70 -2.93 22.18
CA LYS A 124 19.86 -2.41 21.44
C LYS A 124 19.73 -0.93 21.07
N VAL A 125 20.89 -0.29 20.97
CA VAL A 125 21.08 1.04 20.36
C VAL A 125 22.22 0.90 19.36
N PHE A 126 21.90 1.17 18.10
CA PHE A 126 22.83 1.07 16.99
C PHE A 126 23.58 2.40 16.81
N SER A 127 24.88 2.29 16.60
CA SER A 127 25.75 3.41 16.28
C SER A 127 26.60 3.06 15.07
N VAL A 128 26.71 4.02 14.14
CA VAL A 128 27.29 3.81 12.82
C VAL A 128 28.49 4.71 12.60
N ARG A 129 29.49 4.20 11.88
CA ARG A 129 30.55 5.00 11.26
C ARG A 129 30.19 5.18 9.79
N LEU A 130 29.74 6.37 9.40
CA LEU A 130 29.24 6.58 8.03
C LEU A 130 30.41 6.63 7.04
N PRO A 131 30.33 5.93 5.89
CA PRO A 131 31.32 6.05 4.84
C PRO A 131 31.21 7.43 4.19
N ASN A 132 32.33 8.07 3.89
CA ASN A 132 32.38 9.36 3.22
C ASN A 132 33.57 9.37 2.27
N PHE A 133 33.33 9.67 1.00
CA PHE A 133 34.40 9.77 0.02
C PHE A 133 35.19 11.07 0.23
N ASN A 134 36.50 10.96 0.41
CA ASN A 134 37.40 12.11 0.54
C ASN A 134 38.08 12.38 -0.81
N GLU A 135 37.71 13.48 -1.44
CA GLU A 135 38.21 13.89 -2.76
C GLU A 135 39.73 14.09 -2.78
N ASN A 136 40.29 14.73 -1.76
CA ASN A 136 41.72 15.04 -1.69
C ASN A 136 42.58 13.77 -1.53
N ALA A 137 42.07 12.80 -0.78
CA ALA A 137 42.77 11.54 -0.52
C ALA A 137 42.39 10.41 -1.49
N ASN A 138 41.46 10.66 -2.41
CA ASN A 138 40.88 9.71 -3.37
C ASN A 138 40.52 8.35 -2.73
N LYS A 139 39.92 8.38 -1.54
CA LYS A 139 39.55 7.17 -0.79
C LYS A 139 38.35 7.38 0.13
N VAL A 140 37.66 6.29 0.44
CA VAL A 140 36.56 6.30 1.42
C VAL A 140 37.13 6.30 2.84
N GLN A 141 36.68 7.26 3.63
CA GLN A 141 36.96 7.41 5.06
C GLN A 141 35.69 7.21 5.86
N PHE A 142 35.82 6.89 7.14
CA PHE A 142 34.68 6.65 8.01
C PHE A 142 34.56 7.77 9.04
N GLU A 143 33.34 8.29 9.18
CA GLU A 143 33.01 9.28 10.20
C GLU A 143 33.09 8.68 11.60
N LYS A 144 33.11 9.56 12.61
CA LYS A 144 33.05 9.14 14.02
C LYS A 144 31.79 8.32 14.28
N LYS A 145 31.95 7.25 15.05
CA LYS A 145 30.85 6.39 15.50
C LYS A 145 29.77 7.24 16.20
N THR A 146 28.57 7.25 15.64
CA THR A 146 27.46 8.12 16.07
C THR A 146 26.14 7.35 16.06
N ALA A 147 25.33 7.48 17.11
CA ALA A 147 23.95 7.00 17.11
C ALA A 147 23.04 8.06 16.48
N TYR A 148 22.03 7.61 15.74
CA TYR A 148 21.04 8.48 15.11
C TYR A 148 19.63 8.12 15.57
N ARG A 149 18.72 9.09 15.54
CA ARG A 149 17.29 8.89 15.75
C ARG A 149 16.48 9.58 14.66
N ARG A 150 15.28 9.07 14.39
CA ARG A 150 14.29 9.73 13.54
C ARG A 150 13.43 10.68 14.36
N VAL A 151 13.36 11.95 13.96
CA VAL A 151 12.43 12.93 14.52
C VAL A 151 11.64 13.53 13.36
N GLY A 152 10.35 13.18 13.29
CA GLY A 152 9.53 13.50 12.12
C GLY A 152 10.19 12.96 10.84
N SER A 153 10.35 13.83 9.85
CA SER A 153 11.00 13.51 8.56
C SER A 153 12.53 13.57 8.60
N ASN A 154 13.17 13.93 9.72
CA ASN A 154 14.62 14.13 9.83
C ASN A 154 15.34 13.01 10.58
N THR A 155 16.62 12.79 10.24
CA THR A 155 17.51 11.86 10.94
C THR A 155 18.66 12.64 11.57
N GLU A 156 18.63 12.74 12.89
CA GLU A 156 19.54 13.59 13.67
C GLU A 156 20.41 12.74 14.63
N PRO A 157 21.63 13.19 14.96
CA PRO A 157 22.47 12.50 15.94
C PRO A 157 21.84 12.56 17.33
N VAL A 158 22.02 11.50 18.11
CA VAL A 158 21.63 11.47 19.52
C VAL A 158 22.66 12.25 20.33
N VAL A 159 22.21 13.30 21.03
CA VAL A 159 23.09 14.16 21.84
C VAL A 159 23.46 13.51 23.16
N ASP A 160 22.45 13.06 23.93
CA ASP A 160 22.65 12.35 25.19
C ASP A 160 22.41 10.84 25.00
N LEU A 161 23.49 10.09 24.85
CA LEU A 161 23.43 8.62 24.72
C LEU A 161 22.94 7.96 26.00
N SER A 162 23.27 8.48 27.17
CA SER A 162 22.92 7.87 28.46
C SER A 162 21.40 7.92 28.67
N GLU A 163 20.80 9.10 28.48
CA GLU A 163 19.34 9.26 28.50
C GLU A 163 18.68 8.39 27.42
N PHE A 164 19.28 8.34 26.22
CA PHE A 164 18.75 7.53 25.13
C PHE A 164 18.73 6.04 25.47
N HIS A 165 19.74 5.53 26.17
CA HIS A 165 19.80 4.16 26.67
C HIS A 165 18.74 3.86 27.75
N GLN A 166 18.44 4.81 28.64
CA GLN A 166 17.43 4.63 29.69
C GLN A 166 16.03 4.37 29.13
N HIS A 167 15.72 4.93 27.96
CA HIS A 167 14.41 4.82 27.31
C HIS A 167 14.27 3.62 26.35
N ILE A 168 15.23 2.67 26.34
CA ILE A 168 15.18 1.49 25.47
C ILE A 168 13.92 0.66 25.71
N SER A 169 13.63 0.33 26.98
CA SER A 169 12.49 -0.52 27.34
C SER A 169 11.15 0.05 26.86
N PHE A 170 10.99 1.37 26.95
CA PHE A 170 9.81 2.06 26.46
C PHE A 170 9.68 1.98 24.93
N ARG A 171 10.76 2.23 24.18
CA ARG A 171 10.74 2.13 22.71
C ARG A 171 10.50 0.71 22.24
N ASP A 172 11.08 -0.26 22.94
CA ASP A 172 10.88 -1.69 22.68
C ASP A 172 9.42 -2.09 22.89
N ALA A 173 8.79 -1.66 23.99
CA ALA A 173 7.37 -1.90 24.23
C ALA A 173 6.47 -1.27 23.14
N GLN A 174 6.75 -0.03 22.74
CA GLN A 174 6.00 0.63 21.66
C GLN A 174 6.13 -0.11 20.33
N ARG A 175 7.34 -0.60 20.01
CA ARG A 175 7.58 -1.36 18.80
C ARG A 175 6.84 -2.69 18.82
N GLU A 176 6.93 -3.43 19.91
CA GLU A 176 6.24 -4.71 20.08
C GLU A 176 4.70 -4.55 19.96
N GLU A 177 4.14 -3.50 20.57
CA GLU A 177 2.71 -3.19 20.47
C GLU A 177 2.30 -2.84 19.03
N ALA A 178 3.08 -2.02 18.34
CA ALA A 178 2.82 -1.63 16.96
C ALA A 178 2.88 -2.82 16.00
N GLU A 179 3.84 -3.73 16.19
CA GLU A 179 3.94 -4.98 15.41
C GLU A 179 2.74 -5.89 15.66
N LYS A 180 2.33 -6.09 16.92
CA LYS A 180 1.12 -6.85 17.27
C LYS A 180 -0.14 -6.25 16.63
N LYS A 181 -0.27 -4.93 16.63
CA LYS A 181 -1.39 -4.22 16.00
C LYS A 181 -1.40 -4.40 14.48
N TYR A 182 -0.24 -4.37 13.83
CA TYR A 182 -0.12 -4.59 12.39
C TYR A 182 -0.47 -6.02 12.00
N HIS A 183 -0.05 -7.03 12.79
CA HIS A 183 -0.48 -8.41 12.57
C HIS A 183 -2.00 -8.62 12.73
N PHE A 184 -2.67 -7.78 13.53
CA PHE A 184 -4.12 -7.82 13.69
C PHE A 184 -4.88 -7.13 12.54
N THR A 185 -4.32 -6.08 11.94
CA THR A 185 -4.96 -5.32 10.84
C THR A 185 -4.53 -5.75 9.43
N ALA A 186 -3.37 -6.38 9.29
CA ALA A 186 -2.87 -6.98 8.07
C ALA A 186 -2.29 -8.36 8.41
N PRO A 187 -3.06 -9.46 8.26
CA PRO A 187 -2.49 -10.77 8.41
C PRO A 187 -1.40 -10.92 7.35
N GLU A 188 -0.27 -11.51 7.74
CA GLU A 188 0.75 -12.03 6.82
C GLU A 188 0.09 -12.63 5.58
N LEU A 189 0.76 -12.55 4.43
CA LEU A 189 0.39 -13.30 3.23
C LEU A 189 0.28 -14.78 3.62
N CYS A 190 -0.92 -15.19 4.03
CA CYS A 190 -1.21 -16.55 4.38
C CYS A 190 -0.93 -17.34 3.11
N GLN A 191 0.05 -18.24 3.16
CA GLN A 191 0.39 -19.14 2.05
C GLN A 191 -0.84 -19.91 1.53
N ASN A 192 -1.94 -19.91 2.31
CA ASN A 192 -3.24 -20.41 1.92
C ASN A 192 -4.29 -19.26 1.89
N LEU A 193 -4.35 -18.54 0.75
CA LEU A 193 -5.37 -17.50 0.49
C LEU A 193 -6.80 -18.02 0.71
N GLY A 194 -7.06 -19.31 0.48
CA GLY A 194 -8.34 -19.94 0.76
C GLY A 194 -8.70 -19.93 2.25
N LYS A 195 -7.76 -20.32 3.13
CA LYS A 195 -7.97 -20.23 4.59
C LYS A 195 -8.20 -18.80 5.06
N LYS A 196 -7.47 -17.82 4.51
CA LYS A 196 -7.68 -16.40 4.79
C LYS A 196 -9.08 -15.94 4.37
N LEU A 197 -9.51 -16.30 3.16
CA LEU A 197 -10.85 -15.98 2.66
C LEU A 197 -11.94 -16.61 3.53
N ILE A 198 -11.80 -17.88 3.90
CA ILE A 198 -12.72 -18.57 4.83
C ILE A 198 -12.78 -17.82 6.15
N MET A 199 -11.64 -17.46 6.74
CA MET A 199 -11.59 -16.74 8.01
C MET A 199 -12.28 -15.37 7.93
N LEU A 200 -12.06 -14.61 6.84
CA LEU A 200 -12.66 -13.30 6.62
C LEU A 200 -14.18 -13.39 6.44
N ILE A 201 -14.66 -14.33 5.61
CA ILE A 201 -16.09 -14.49 5.32
C ILE A 201 -16.85 -15.07 6.51
N THR A 202 -16.22 -15.94 7.31
CA THR A 202 -16.87 -16.56 8.49
C THR A 202 -16.65 -15.79 9.80
N GLY A 203 -15.75 -14.80 9.81
CA GLY A 203 -15.32 -14.15 11.05
C GLY A 203 -14.71 -15.14 12.06
N GLY A 204 -14.04 -16.19 11.56
CA GLY A 204 -13.45 -17.27 12.36
C GLY A 204 -14.44 -18.35 12.83
N LYS A 205 -15.73 -18.27 12.45
CA LYS A 205 -16.73 -19.31 12.75
C LYS A 205 -16.62 -20.49 11.76
N LYS A 206 -17.28 -21.62 12.08
CA LYS A 206 -17.30 -22.81 11.19
C LYS A 206 -18.19 -22.65 9.97
N ILE A 207 -19.17 -21.75 10.03
CA ILE A 207 -20.14 -21.48 8.98
C ILE A 207 -20.25 -19.98 8.76
N MET A 208 -20.68 -19.59 7.56
CA MET A 208 -20.92 -18.21 7.22
C MET A 208 -22.14 -17.67 7.98
N ASP A 209 -22.03 -16.42 8.41
CA ASP A 209 -23.11 -15.72 9.09
C ASP A 209 -24.18 -15.29 8.07
N LYS A 210 -25.35 -15.94 8.11
CA LYS A 210 -26.43 -15.69 7.14
C LYS A 210 -27.16 -14.37 7.38
N GLU A 211 -26.97 -13.74 8.54
CA GLU A 211 -27.62 -12.48 8.89
C GLU A 211 -26.87 -11.26 8.31
N LYS A 212 -25.64 -11.45 7.82
CA LYS A 212 -24.81 -10.37 7.28
C LYS A 212 -25.01 -10.21 5.78
N TRP A 213 -25.23 -8.97 5.37
CA TRP A 213 -25.24 -8.57 3.97
C TRP A 213 -23.82 -8.25 3.48
N HIS A 214 -23.49 -8.70 2.28
CA HIS A 214 -22.17 -8.54 1.69
C HIS A 214 -22.22 -7.62 0.47
N ILE A 215 -21.25 -6.71 0.38
CA ILE A 215 -20.97 -5.95 -0.84
C ILE A 215 -19.72 -6.56 -1.46
N LEU A 216 -19.83 -7.01 -2.70
CA LEU A 216 -18.69 -7.57 -3.43
C LEU A 216 -18.11 -6.51 -4.35
N VAL A 217 -16.78 -6.48 -4.43
CA VAL A 217 -16.05 -5.68 -5.42
C VAL A 217 -15.23 -6.65 -6.25
N THR A 218 -15.52 -6.72 -7.55
CA THR A 218 -14.96 -7.74 -8.43
C THR A 218 -14.34 -7.11 -9.67
N ASN A 219 -13.39 -7.82 -10.27
CA ASN A 219 -12.86 -7.54 -11.59
C ASN A 219 -12.85 -8.85 -12.39
N ARG A 220 -12.27 -8.88 -13.59
CA ARG A 220 -12.31 -10.03 -14.50
C ARG A 220 -11.82 -11.32 -13.85
N PHE A 221 -12.68 -12.34 -13.90
CA PHE A 221 -12.35 -13.70 -13.46
C PHE A 221 -11.68 -14.47 -14.59
N GLN A 222 -10.71 -15.34 -14.27
CA GLN A 222 -10.24 -16.31 -15.25
C GLN A 222 -11.28 -17.43 -15.41
N LYS A 223 -11.32 -18.08 -16.58
CA LYS A 223 -12.26 -19.19 -16.85
C LYS A 223 -12.23 -20.29 -15.78
N LYS A 224 -11.04 -20.59 -15.24
CA LYS A 224 -10.88 -21.58 -14.17
C LYS A 224 -11.52 -21.13 -12.85
N ASP A 225 -11.50 -19.83 -12.55
CA ASP A 225 -12.02 -19.27 -11.30
C ASP A 225 -13.56 -19.24 -11.34
N LEU A 226 -14.14 -19.05 -12.52
CA LEU A 226 -15.59 -19.15 -12.75
C LEU A 226 -16.17 -20.53 -12.42
N LEU A 227 -15.35 -21.59 -12.45
CA LEU A 227 -15.76 -22.94 -12.06
C LEU A 227 -15.92 -23.11 -10.55
N SER A 228 -15.50 -22.12 -9.75
CA SER A 228 -15.44 -22.20 -8.28
C SER A 228 -16.27 -21.10 -7.61
N ILE A 229 -17.37 -20.66 -8.24
CA ILE A 229 -18.20 -19.56 -7.73
C ILE A 229 -19.31 -20.01 -6.76
N ASP A 230 -19.46 -21.31 -6.52
CA ASP A 230 -20.56 -21.88 -5.73
C ASP A 230 -20.67 -21.29 -4.31
N PHE A 231 -19.54 -20.92 -3.72
CA PHE A 231 -19.55 -20.28 -2.40
C PHE A 231 -20.26 -18.92 -2.43
N LEU A 232 -20.17 -18.17 -3.54
CA LEU A 232 -20.86 -16.88 -3.74
C LEU A 232 -22.37 -17.06 -3.85
N LEU A 233 -22.83 -18.18 -4.41
CA LEU A 233 -24.26 -18.51 -4.51
C LEU A 233 -24.90 -18.69 -3.11
N ASN A 234 -24.09 -19.05 -2.12
CA ASN A 234 -24.53 -19.24 -0.74
C ASN A 234 -24.33 -17.99 0.14
N MET A 235 -23.75 -16.91 -0.41
CA MET A 235 -23.56 -15.65 0.29
C MET A 235 -24.83 -14.79 0.21
N ASN A 236 -25.16 -14.11 1.31
CA ASN A 236 -26.19 -13.08 1.30
C ASN A 236 -25.61 -11.78 0.72
N ILE A 237 -25.56 -11.70 -0.61
CA ILE A 237 -24.98 -10.58 -1.36
C ILE A 237 -26.05 -9.50 -1.53
N PHE A 238 -25.73 -8.28 -1.15
CA PHE A 238 -26.59 -7.12 -1.38
C PHE A 238 -26.36 -6.52 -2.77
N CYS A 239 -25.10 -6.24 -3.09
CA CYS A 239 -24.72 -5.75 -4.41
C CYS A 239 -23.31 -6.17 -4.80
N VAL A 240 -23.04 -6.10 -6.10
CA VAL A 240 -21.73 -6.37 -6.70
C VAL A 240 -21.30 -5.13 -7.48
N PHE A 241 -20.13 -4.58 -7.16
CA PHE A 241 -19.43 -3.58 -7.95
C PHE A 241 -18.45 -4.29 -8.87
N ASP A 242 -18.83 -4.46 -10.14
CA ASP A 242 -18.10 -5.27 -11.10
C ASP A 242 -17.38 -4.41 -12.13
N PHE A 243 -16.05 -4.54 -12.19
CA PHE A 243 -15.18 -3.78 -13.07
C PHE A 243 -14.88 -4.48 -14.39
N ASP A 244 -15.34 -5.71 -14.62
CA ASP A 244 -15.13 -6.42 -15.87
C ASP A 244 -16.21 -6.07 -16.91
N PRO A 245 -15.83 -5.41 -18.02
CA PRO A 245 -16.79 -5.00 -19.04
C PRO A 245 -17.42 -6.16 -19.82
N ASP A 246 -16.84 -7.36 -19.73
CA ASP A 246 -17.32 -8.57 -20.37
C ASP A 246 -18.13 -9.47 -19.42
N SER A 247 -18.29 -9.06 -18.16
CA SER A 247 -18.86 -9.91 -17.10
C SER A 247 -20.28 -10.39 -17.42
N ASN A 248 -21.09 -9.54 -18.06
CA ASN A 248 -22.46 -9.88 -18.43
C ASN A 248 -22.57 -11.00 -19.47
N VAL A 249 -21.55 -11.15 -20.32
CA VAL A 249 -21.57 -12.11 -21.44
C VAL A 249 -20.79 -13.37 -21.13
N SER A 250 -19.62 -13.25 -20.49
CA SER A 250 -18.71 -14.39 -20.30
C SER A 250 -17.96 -14.40 -18.96
N GLY A 251 -18.25 -13.47 -18.06
CA GLY A 251 -17.62 -13.41 -16.73
C GLY A 251 -18.57 -13.76 -15.59
N LEU A 252 -18.28 -13.21 -14.42
CA LEU A 252 -18.94 -13.62 -13.17
C LEU A 252 -20.45 -13.35 -13.19
N CYS A 253 -20.89 -12.21 -13.72
CA CYS A 253 -22.30 -11.87 -13.81
C CYS A 253 -23.09 -12.88 -14.66
N HIS A 254 -22.51 -13.28 -15.80
CA HIS A 254 -23.11 -14.28 -16.69
C HIS A 254 -23.31 -15.62 -15.98
N GLU A 255 -22.27 -16.13 -15.32
CA GLU A 255 -22.32 -17.42 -14.63
C GLU A 255 -23.25 -17.37 -13.41
N TYR A 256 -23.16 -16.31 -12.60
CA TYR A 256 -24.02 -16.12 -11.44
C TYR A 256 -25.51 -16.05 -11.85
N ASN A 257 -25.81 -15.36 -12.95
CA ASN A 257 -27.18 -15.21 -13.46
C ASN A 257 -27.83 -16.53 -13.92
N LYS A 258 -27.06 -17.60 -14.10
CA LYS A 258 -27.63 -18.94 -14.37
C LYS A 258 -28.30 -19.56 -13.14
N HIS A 259 -27.88 -19.13 -11.94
CA HIS A 259 -28.33 -19.67 -10.66
C HIS A 259 -29.24 -18.71 -9.89
N HIS A 260 -28.96 -17.41 -9.95
CA HIS A 260 -29.73 -16.36 -9.28
C HIS A 260 -30.02 -15.20 -10.22
N ALA A 261 -31.26 -14.72 -10.25
CA ALA A 261 -31.61 -13.56 -11.07
C ALA A 261 -30.84 -12.31 -10.60
N VAL A 262 -30.14 -11.65 -11.52
CA VAL A 262 -29.40 -10.40 -11.24
C VAL A 262 -30.11 -9.19 -11.83
N ASN A 263 -30.18 -8.12 -11.04
CA ASN A 263 -30.65 -6.82 -11.51
C ASN A 263 -29.46 -5.98 -12.00
N ARG A 264 -29.46 -5.63 -13.29
CA ARG A 264 -28.29 -5.06 -13.97
C ARG A 264 -28.35 -3.54 -13.95
N HIS A 265 -27.38 -2.92 -13.30
CA HIS A 265 -27.28 -1.48 -13.12
C HIS A 265 -25.92 -0.94 -13.58
N PHE A 266 -25.87 0.35 -13.86
CA PHE A 266 -24.67 1.16 -13.96
C PHE A 266 -24.64 2.13 -12.78
N MET A 267 -23.46 2.69 -12.47
CA MET A 267 -23.30 3.63 -11.34
C MET A 267 -24.24 4.85 -11.47
N GLN A 268 -24.52 5.31 -12.69
CA GLN A 268 -25.42 6.44 -12.92
C GLN A 268 -26.87 6.16 -12.50
N ASN A 269 -27.31 4.90 -12.51
CA ASN A 269 -28.66 4.55 -12.05
C ASN A 269 -28.87 4.85 -10.56
N TYR A 270 -27.76 5.01 -9.80
CA TYR A 270 -27.81 5.29 -8.38
C TYR A 270 -27.89 6.79 -8.04
N LYS A 271 -27.87 7.67 -9.05
CA LYS A 271 -28.14 9.09 -8.81
C LYS A 271 -29.61 9.29 -8.47
N ILE A 272 -29.87 9.84 -7.28
CA ILE A 272 -31.22 10.18 -6.83
C ILE A 272 -31.66 11.47 -7.54
N PRO A 273 -32.76 11.46 -8.32
CA PRO A 273 -33.34 12.69 -8.83
C PRO A 273 -33.83 13.58 -7.67
N SER A 274 -33.66 14.89 -7.80
CA SER A 274 -34.17 15.85 -6.81
C SER A 274 -35.66 15.63 -6.55
N GLY A 275 -36.04 15.50 -5.28
CA GLY A 275 -37.44 15.29 -4.85
C GLY A 275 -37.91 13.83 -4.78
N MET A 276 -37.10 12.85 -5.19
CA MET A 276 -37.44 11.43 -5.04
C MET A 276 -37.19 10.97 -3.60
N SER A 277 -38.19 10.32 -2.99
CA SER A 277 -38.02 9.72 -1.67
C SER A 277 -37.17 8.45 -1.75
N ILE A 278 -36.60 8.08 -0.61
CA ILE A 278 -35.75 6.89 -0.50
C ILE A 278 -36.53 5.61 -0.79
N ARG A 279 -37.79 5.50 -0.33
CA ARG A 279 -38.65 4.33 -0.60
C ARG A 279 -38.98 4.18 -2.09
N GLU A 280 -39.23 5.28 -2.78
CA GLU A 280 -39.47 5.27 -4.23
C GLU A 280 -38.21 4.83 -4.98
N PHE A 281 -37.04 5.28 -4.53
CA PHE A 281 -35.77 4.89 -5.11
C PHE A 281 -35.45 3.40 -4.88
N GLU A 282 -35.68 2.88 -3.67
CA GLU A 282 -35.54 1.46 -3.32
C GLU A 282 -36.41 0.58 -4.22
N SER A 283 -37.69 0.94 -4.36
CA SER A 283 -38.65 0.25 -5.22
C SER A 283 -38.24 0.30 -6.69
N ARG A 284 -37.78 1.48 -7.17
CA ARG A 284 -37.31 1.69 -8.54
C ARG A 284 -36.13 0.78 -8.90
N LEU A 285 -35.17 0.65 -8.00
CA LEU A 285 -33.98 -0.18 -8.19
C LEU A 285 -34.17 -1.62 -7.73
N ARG A 286 -35.35 -1.97 -7.19
CA ARG A 286 -35.65 -3.28 -6.60
C ARG A 286 -34.58 -3.72 -5.60
N LEU A 287 -34.10 -2.77 -4.80
CA LEU A 287 -33.08 -3.06 -3.78
C LEU A 287 -33.68 -4.07 -2.79
N PHE A 288 -32.87 -5.02 -2.35
CA PHE A 288 -33.24 -6.11 -1.43
C PHE A 288 -34.16 -7.21 -2.00
N ASP A 289 -34.85 -6.97 -3.12
CA ASP A 289 -35.63 -8.01 -3.83
C ASP A 289 -34.76 -8.83 -4.80
N GLN A 290 -33.77 -8.17 -5.41
CA GLN A 290 -32.81 -8.78 -6.33
C GLN A 290 -31.41 -8.24 -6.08
N ILE A 291 -30.41 -9.06 -6.40
CA ILE A 291 -29.01 -8.65 -6.27
C ILE A 291 -28.71 -7.60 -7.31
N SER A 292 -28.29 -6.44 -6.84
CA SER A 292 -27.87 -5.33 -7.68
C SER A 292 -26.47 -5.58 -8.23
N TRP A 293 -26.37 -5.85 -9.52
CA TRP A 293 -25.11 -6.01 -10.24
C TRP A 293 -24.74 -4.72 -10.96
N ILE A 294 -23.73 -4.03 -10.45
CA ILE A 294 -23.35 -2.67 -10.86
C ILE A 294 -22.10 -2.75 -11.73
N PHE A 295 -22.23 -2.45 -13.02
CA PHE A 295 -21.11 -2.44 -13.96
C PHE A 295 -20.31 -1.14 -13.85
N CYS A 296 -19.24 -1.16 -13.07
CA CYS A 296 -18.40 -0.02 -12.74
C CYS A 296 -17.57 0.48 -13.92
N ASN A 297 -17.13 -0.42 -14.81
CA ASN A 297 -16.39 -0.04 -16.01
C ASN A 297 -17.24 -0.16 -17.28
N GLY A 298 -18.55 0.06 -17.18
CA GLY A 298 -19.43 -0.08 -18.35
C GLY A 298 -19.50 -1.53 -18.86
N ARG A 299 -20.01 -1.69 -20.09
CA ARG A 299 -20.22 -3.01 -20.71
C ARG A 299 -19.89 -2.98 -22.20
N ASN A 300 -19.16 -3.98 -22.67
CA ASN A 300 -18.86 -4.12 -24.11
C ASN A 300 -20.09 -4.50 -24.93
N ASP A 301 -21.02 -5.29 -24.37
CA ASP A 301 -22.22 -5.75 -25.06
C ASP A 301 -23.37 -4.73 -25.03
N PHE A 302 -23.23 -3.65 -24.26
CA PHE A 302 -24.27 -2.66 -24.09
C PHE A 302 -24.15 -1.54 -25.13
N LYS A 303 -25.19 -1.39 -25.96
CA LYS A 303 -25.24 -0.37 -27.02
C LYS A 303 -25.61 1.04 -26.53
N GLY A 304 -25.82 1.23 -25.22
CA GLY A 304 -26.12 2.54 -24.64
C GLY A 304 -24.86 3.32 -24.29
N ASN A 305 -25.04 4.47 -23.63
CA ASN A 305 -23.94 5.41 -23.34
C ASN A 305 -23.13 5.05 -22.08
N GLU A 306 -22.73 3.79 -21.96
CA GLU A 306 -21.89 3.30 -20.86
C GLU A 306 -20.74 2.40 -21.38
N PRO A 307 -19.89 2.90 -22.29
CA PRO A 307 -18.76 2.14 -22.79
C PRO A 307 -17.67 1.98 -21.69
N PRO A 308 -16.86 0.92 -21.79
CA PRO A 308 -15.65 0.80 -20.98
C PRO A 308 -14.60 1.84 -21.35
N CYS A 309 -13.75 2.17 -20.38
CA CYS A 309 -12.64 3.11 -20.59
C CYS A 309 -11.36 2.63 -19.90
N ASP A 310 -10.24 3.23 -20.30
CA ASP A 310 -8.95 3.01 -19.67
C ASP A 310 -8.92 3.60 -18.23
N GLU A 311 -7.96 3.15 -17.44
CA GLU A 311 -7.84 3.52 -16.03
C GLU A 311 -7.76 5.04 -15.81
N LYS A 312 -6.99 5.78 -16.63
CA LYS A 312 -6.83 7.23 -16.46
C LYS A 312 -8.15 7.95 -16.71
N THR A 313 -8.88 7.55 -17.75
CA THR A 313 -10.20 8.07 -18.06
C THR A 313 -11.22 7.68 -16.98
N TRP A 314 -11.18 6.45 -16.50
CA TRP A 314 -12.06 5.95 -15.44
C TRP A 314 -11.89 6.76 -14.14
N VAL A 315 -10.65 6.99 -13.70
CA VAL A 315 -10.35 7.77 -12.49
C VAL A 315 -10.88 9.21 -12.61
N LYS A 316 -10.79 9.82 -13.80
CA LYS A 316 -11.27 11.20 -14.03
C LYS A 316 -12.80 11.30 -14.07
N THR A 317 -13.48 10.31 -14.63
CA THR A 317 -14.90 10.42 -15.00
C THR A 317 -15.85 9.61 -14.12
N LYS A 318 -15.38 8.48 -13.57
CA LYS A 318 -16.20 7.48 -12.87
C LYS A 318 -15.89 7.34 -11.38
N ARG A 319 -14.70 7.76 -10.91
CA ARG A 319 -14.32 7.68 -9.48
C ARG A 319 -15.31 8.40 -8.55
N THR A 320 -15.71 9.63 -8.89
CA THR A 320 -16.66 10.39 -8.07
C THR A 320 -18.03 9.72 -8.07
N LEU A 321 -18.46 9.18 -9.21
CA LEU A 321 -19.73 8.44 -9.32
C LEU A 321 -19.76 7.19 -8.44
N LEU A 322 -18.66 6.44 -8.41
CA LEU A 322 -18.53 5.30 -7.51
C LEU A 322 -18.64 5.74 -6.05
N LYS A 323 -17.93 6.81 -5.68
CA LYS A 323 -17.97 7.37 -4.33
C LYS A 323 -19.40 7.76 -3.93
N ASP A 324 -20.10 8.47 -4.81
CA ASP A 324 -21.48 8.90 -4.56
C ASP A 324 -22.43 7.69 -4.44
N CYS A 325 -22.30 6.72 -5.34
CA CYS A 325 -23.07 5.47 -5.30
C CYS A 325 -22.87 4.72 -3.98
N VAL A 326 -21.62 4.59 -3.50
CA VAL A 326 -21.32 3.94 -2.22
C VAL A 326 -21.91 4.72 -1.04
N ILE A 327 -21.79 6.05 -1.03
CA ILE A 327 -22.36 6.90 0.02
C ILE A 327 -23.89 6.73 0.08
N ASP A 328 -24.56 6.73 -1.07
CA ASP A 328 -26.02 6.59 -1.12
C ASP A 328 -26.44 5.18 -0.70
N LEU A 329 -25.72 4.13 -1.11
CA LEU A 329 -25.93 2.77 -0.60
C LEU A 329 -25.78 2.67 0.92
N GLN A 330 -24.76 3.30 1.50
CA GLN A 330 -24.57 3.34 2.96
C GLN A 330 -25.71 4.07 3.67
N ARG A 331 -26.21 5.17 3.11
CA ARG A 331 -27.38 5.89 3.64
C ARG A 331 -28.62 4.99 3.65
N TYR A 332 -28.85 4.19 2.61
CA TYR A 332 -29.98 3.24 2.56
C TYR A 332 -29.89 2.20 3.67
N PHE A 333 -28.74 1.55 3.83
CA PHE A 333 -28.54 0.58 4.90
C PHE A 333 -28.76 1.18 6.29
N THR A 334 -28.28 2.40 6.51
CA THR A 334 -28.41 3.08 7.80
C THR A 334 -29.87 3.42 8.12
N GLN A 335 -30.62 3.96 7.15
CA GLN A 335 -32.02 4.33 7.37
C GLN A 335 -32.96 3.13 7.49
N ARG A 336 -32.68 2.03 6.79
CA ARG A 336 -33.40 0.77 6.96
C ARG A 336 -33.17 0.18 8.35
N ASN A 337 -31.92 0.16 8.83
CA ASN A 337 -31.61 -0.31 10.19
C ASN A 337 -32.17 0.60 11.29
N LEU A 338 -32.47 1.87 11.00
CA LEU A 338 -33.19 2.76 11.91
C LEU A 338 -34.71 2.54 11.91
N SER A 339 -35.26 1.83 10.91
CA SER A 339 -36.70 1.55 10.78
C SER A 339 -37.09 0.10 11.09
N SER A 340 -36.12 -0.76 11.39
CA SER A 340 -36.30 -2.14 11.85
C SER A 340 -35.40 -2.39 13.06
N ASP A 341 -35.93 -2.96 14.15
CA ASP A 341 -35.21 -3.29 15.40
C ASP A 341 -34.04 -4.28 15.22
N PHE A 342 -32.93 -3.85 14.62
CA PHE A 342 -31.68 -4.61 14.55
C PHE A 342 -30.46 -3.72 14.85
N PRO A 343 -29.47 -4.22 15.61
CA PRO A 343 -28.40 -3.39 16.15
C PRO A 343 -27.40 -2.92 15.09
N PRO A 344 -26.84 -1.71 15.24
CA PRO A 344 -25.98 -1.10 14.24
C PRO A 344 -24.55 -1.64 14.34
N TYR A 345 -24.11 -2.41 13.34
CA TYR A 345 -22.68 -2.70 13.17
C TYR A 345 -22.29 -2.60 11.70
N LEU A 346 -21.82 -1.41 11.33
CA LEU A 346 -20.98 -1.17 10.15
C LEU A 346 -19.93 -0.12 10.56
N THR A 347 -18.80 -0.59 11.04
CA THR A 347 -17.56 0.19 11.07
C THR A 347 -16.73 -0.18 9.84
N CYS A 348 -16.42 0.82 9.02
CA CYS A 348 -15.45 0.74 7.93
C CYS A 348 -14.04 0.44 8.45
#